data_AF-A0A3N2N3C1-F1
#
_entry.id   AF-A0A3N2N3C1-F1
#
_cell.length_a   1.000
_cell.length_b   1.000
_cell.length_c   1.000
_cell.angle_alpha   90.00
_cell.angle_beta   90.00
_cell.angle_gamma   90.00
#
_symmetry.space_group_name_H-M   'P 1'
#
loop_
_entity.id
_entity.type
_entity.pdbx_description
1 polymer ?
#
loop_
_entity_poly.entity_id
_entity_poly.type
_entity_poly.pdbx_seq_one_letter_code
_entity_poly.pdbx_strand_id
1 'polypeptide(L)'
;MSHQIITKMAYNASTRHIETWQHSNNVWPRTDCFYAMDVGTDEKMFQFIKLIAERSWQGRKWRRQFEILFKEYPELRMDSYENELRGKTWEEYCAIRRKYEELAESKRGDIVARFKQLVKIK
;
A
#
# COMPACT_ATOMS: atom_id res chain seq x y z
N MET A 1 4.45 29.23 -8.72
CA MET A 1 3.25 28.55 -8.19
C MET A 1 3.64 27.13 -7.81
N SER A 2 3.41 26.70 -6.56
CA SER A 2 3.73 25.32 -6.15
C SER A 2 2.77 24.33 -6.80
N HIS A 3 3.29 23.27 -7.39
CA HIS A 3 2.50 22.18 -7.93
C HIS A 3 1.93 21.36 -6.76
N GLN A 4 0.61 21.31 -6.61
CA GLN A 4 -0.05 20.54 -5.55
C GLN A 4 -1.00 19.53 -6.18
N ILE A 5 -0.72 18.25 -5.96
CA ILE A 5 -1.63 17.15 -6.26
C ILE A 5 -2.46 16.90 -4.99
N ILE A 6 -3.78 17.09 -5.10
CA ILE A 6 -4.74 16.80 -4.05
C ILE A 6 -5.26 15.39 -4.29
N THR A 7 -4.84 14.45 -3.46
CA THR A 7 -5.32 13.06 -3.51
C THR A 7 -6.34 12.81 -2.40
N LYS A 8 -7.58 12.49 -2.76
CA LYS A 8 -8.65 12.08 -1.84
C LYS A 8 -8.92 10.59 -2.01
N MET A 9 -8.72 9.84 -0.94
CA MET A 9 -8.95 8.39 -0.91
C MET A 9 -10.15 8.08 -0.02
N ALA A 10 -11.03 7.18 -0.42
CA ALA A 10 -12.21 6.75 0.30
C ALA A 10 -12.37 5.22 0.21
N TYR A 11 -13.06 4.64 1.19
CA TYR A 11 -13.50 3.24 1.10
C TYR A 11 -15.00 3.26 0.97
N ASN A 12 -15.50 2.64 -0.09
CA ASN A 12 -16.91 2.51 -0.36
C ASN A 12 -17.37 1.15 0.18
N ALA A 13 -18.16 1.16 1.25
CA ALA A 13 -18.61 -0.08 1.89
C ALA A 13 -19.60 -0.87 1.02
N SER A 14 -20.37 -0.21 0.15
CA SER A 14 -21.36 -0.85 -0.71
C SER A 14 -20.69 -1.65 -1.82
N THR A 15 -19.66 -1.09 -2.45
CA THR A 15 -18.91 -1.75 -3.53
C THR A 15 -17.69 -2.50 -3.02
N ARG A 16 -17.27 -2.26 -1.76
CA ARG A 16 -15.99 -2.71 -1.18
C ARG A 16 -14.77 -2.25 -1.98
N HIS A 17 -14.85 -1.08 -2.61
CA HIS A 17 -13.74 -0.50 -3.36
C HIS A 17 -13.01 0.56 -2.55
N ILE A 18 -11.73 0.72 -2.84
CA ILE A 18 -10.95 1.91 -2.47
C ILE A 18 -10.97 2.84 -3.68
N GLU A 19 -11.62 3.99 -3.49
CA GLU A 19 -11.77 5.03 -4.49
C GLU A 19 -10.74 6.12 -4.22
N THR A 20 -9.93 6.46 -5.22
CA THR A 20 -8.92 7.50 -5.14
C THR A 20 -9.13 8.52 -6.25
N TRP A 21 -9.34 9.76 -5.84
CA TRP A 21 -9.46 10.93 -6.70
C TRP A 21 -8.16 11.71 -6.62
N GLN A 22 -7.51 11.94 -7.75
CA GLN A 22 -6.33 12.80 -7.84
C GLN A 22 -6.70 14.02 -8.67
N HIS A 23 -6.59 15.20 -8.04
CA HIS A 23 -6.79 16.49 -8.68
C HIS A 23 -5.48 17.26 -8.73
N SER A 24 -5.12 17.78 -9.90
CA SER A 24 -3.96 18.65 -10.09
C SER A 24 -4.41 20.08 -10.35
N ASN A 25 -4.04 21.00 -9.46
CA ASN A 25 -4.48 22.40 -9.58
C ASN A 25 -3.81 23.18 -10.74
N ASN A 26 -2.70 22.69 -11.31
CA ASN A 26 -1.79 23.54 -12.12
C ASN A 26 -1.25 22.92 -13.43
N VAL A 27 -1.88 21.89 -14.00
CA VAL A 27 -1.48 21.38 -15.32
C VAL A 27 -2.68 21.41 -16.24
N TRP A 28 -2.48 21.95 -17.44
CA TRP A 28 -3.37 21.79 -18.57
C TRP A 28 -2.77 20.66 -19.44
N PRO A 29 -3.51 19.58 -19.74
CA PRO A 29 -4.91 19.35 -19.37
C PRO A 29 -5.06 19.12 -17.87
N ARG A 30 -6.21 19.56 -17.31
CA ARG A 30 -6.64 19.20 -15.95
C ARG A 30 -6.86 17.70 -15.93
N THR A 31 -5.84 16.93 -15.57
CA THR A 31 -5.98 15.48 -15.48
C THR A 31 -6.53 15.14 -14.10
N ASP A 32 -7.86 15.09 -14.02
CA ASP A 32 -8.55 14.48 -12.89
C ASP A 32 -8.53 12.97 -13.09
N CYS A 33 -7.75 12.27 -12.29
CA CYS A 33 -7.66 10.81 -12.35
C CYS A 33 -8.54 10.19 -11.27
N PHE A 34 -9.40 9.27 -11.67
CA PHE A 34 -10.16 8.41 -10.76
C PHE A 34 -9.66 6.98 -10.85
N TYR A 35 -9.32 6.40 -9.70
CA TYR A 35 -8.94 5.01 -9.57
C TYR A 35 -9.86 4.33 -8.55
N ALA A 36 -10.43 3.19 -8.91
CA ALA A 36 -11.15 2.34 -7.98
C ALA A 36 -10.49 0.96 -7.96
N MET A 37 -10.01 0.54 -6.81
CA MET A 37 -9.49 -0.82 -6.60
C MET A 37 -10.51 -1.61 -5.80
N ASP A 38 -10.98 -2.71 -6.38
CA ASP A 38 -11.78 -3.69 -5.64
C ASP A 38 -10.92 -4.28 -4.52
N VAL A 39 -11.37 -4.19 -3.26
CA VAL A 39 -10.75 -4.81 -2.09
C VAL A 39 -11.74 -5.70 -1.34
N GLY A 40 -12.74 -6.24 -2.06
CA GLY A 40 -13.81 -7.04 -1.50
C GLY A 40 -13.39 -8.39 -0.93
N THR A 41 -12.19 -8.88 -1.29
CA THR A 41 -11.57 -10.09 -0.74
C THR A 41 -10.31 -9.74 0.04
N ASP A 42 -9.92 -10.59 0.98
CA ASP A 42 -8.70 -10.39 1.77
C ASP A 42 -7.45 -10.40 0.89
N GLU A 43 -7.46 -11.16 -0.20
CA GLU A 43 -6.36 -11.19 -1.17
C GLU A 43 -6.19 -9.83 -1.86
N LYS A 44 -7.30 -9.22 -2.30
CA LYS A 44 -7.25 -7.90 -2.94
C LYS A 44 -6.94 -6.79 -1.94
N MET A 45 -7.44 -6.90 -0.70
CA MET A 45 -7.06 -5.98 0.38
C MET A 45 -5.56 -6.07 0.68
N PHE A 46 -5.00 -7.28 0.70
CA PHE A 46 -3.57 -7.49 0.90
C PHE A 46 -2.74 -6.90 -0.25
N GLN A 47 -3.17 -7.10 -1.50
CA GLN A 47 -2.53 -6.44 -2.66
C GLN A 47 -2.53 -4.92 -2.54
N PHE A 48 -3.64 -4.33 -2.09
CA PHE A 48 -3.70 -2.90 -1.82
C PHE A 48 -2.68 -2.48 -0.73
N ILE A 49 -2.57 -3.23 0.37
CA ILE A 49 -1.57 -2.97 1.42
C ILE A 49 -0.14 -3.05 0.84
N LYS A 50 0.16 -4.03 -0.01
CA LYS A 50 1.45 -4.15 -0.71
C LYS A 50 1.74 -2.92 -1.58
N LEU A 51 0.77 -2.46 -2.36
CA LEU A 51 0.93 -1.26 -3.21
C LEU A 51 1.25 0.00 -2.39
N ILE A 52 0.67 0.11 -1.20
CA ILE A 52 0.99 1.21 -0.26
C ILE A 52 2.40 1.04 0.33
N ALA A 53 2.80 -0.19 0.67
CA ALA A 53 4.12 -0.49 1.22
C ALA A 53 5.24 -0.19 0.20
N GLU A 54 5.02 -0.53 -1.06
CA GLU A 54 5.91 -0.24 -2.20
C GLU A 54 5.88 1.24 -2.63
N ARG A 55 5.02 2.06 -2.02
CA ARG A 55 4.80 3.47 -2.37
C ARG A 55 4.26 3.67 -3.80
N SER A 56 3.76 2.60 -4.42
CA SER A 56 3.15 2.56 -5.75
C SER A 56 1.73 3.15 -5.75
N TRP A 57 1.06 3.22 -4.60
CA TRP A 57 -0.24 3.87 -4.43
C TRP A 57 -0.14 5.09 -3.53
N GLN A 58 -0.45 6.29 -4.06
CA GLN A 58 -0.39 7.53 -3.29
C GLN A 58 -1.68 7.79 -2.52
N GLY A 59 -1.80 7.21 -1.32
CA GLY A 59 -2.91 7.45 -0.39
C GLY A 59 -2.48 8.23 0.85
N ARG A 60 -3.06 9.41 1.12
CA ARG A 60 -2.85 10.12 2.40
C ARG A 60 -3.75 9.59 3.52
N LYS A 61 -4.87 8.96 3.16
CA LYS A 61 -5.80 8.37 4.12
C LYS A 61 -5.15 7.14 4.77
N TRP A 62 -5.37 7.00 6.08
CA TRP A 62 -4.84 5.92 6.92
C TRP A 62 -3.32 5.86 7.06
N ARG A 63 -2.61 6.96 6.75
CA ARG A 63 -1.14 7.02 6.88
C ARG A 63 -0.64 6.51 8.25
N ARG A 64 -1.25 6.95 9.35
CA ARG A 64 -0.86 6.52 10.71
C ARG A 64 -1.11 5.02 10.94
N GLN A 65 -2.22 4.50 10.43
CA GLN A 65 -2.56 3.08 10.53
C GLN A 65 -1.58 2.22 9.74
N PHE A 66 -1.17 2.66 8.54
CA PHE A 66 -0.13 2.01 7.77
C PHE A 66 1.23 2.08 8.48
N GLU A 67 1.59 3.22 9.09
CA GLU A 67 2.83 3.33 9.87
C GLU A 67 2.84 2.37 11.07
N ILE A 68 1.70 2.12 11.72
CA ILE A 68 1.57 1.09 12.76
C ILE A 68 1.70 -0.31 12.16
N LEU A 69 0.94 -0.60 11.10
CA LEU A 69 0.93 -1.91 10.45
C LEU A 69 2.32 -2.31 9.96
N PHE A 70 3.07 -1.40 9.32
CA PHE A 70 4.41 -1.69 8.81
C PHE A 70 5.48 -1.80 9.90
N LYS A 71 5.21 -1.29 11.12
CA LYS A 71 6.06 -1.57 12.29
C LYS A 71 5.80 -2.97 12.85
N GLU A 72 4.55 -3.42 12.82
CA GLU A 72 4.16 -4.75 13.28
C GLU A 72 4.57 -5.85 12.27
N TYR A 73 4.54 -5.53 10.98
CA TYR A 73 4.89 -6.43 9.87
C TYR A 73 5.99 -5.81 9.00
N PRO A 74 7.25 -5.79 9.47
CA PRO A 74 8.37 -5.18 8.74
C PRO A 74 8.61 -5.81 7.36
N GLU A 75 8.31 -7.09 7.19
CA GLU A 75 8.44 -7.85 5.93
C GLU A 75 7.71 -7.22 4.73
N LEU A 76 6.70 -6.37 4.98
CA LEU A 76 6.00 -5.64 3.93
C LEU A 76 6.84 -4.51 3.31
N ARG A 77 7.81 -3.96 4.04
CA ARG A 77 8.63 -2.83 3.60
C ARG A 77 10.06 -3.25 3.36
N MET A 78 10.52 -3.01 2.13
CA MET A 78 11.92 -3.18 1.74
C MET A 78 12.88 -2.39 2.64
N ASP A 79 12.47 -1.20 3.10
CA ASP A 79 13.24 -0.37 4.04
C ASP A 79 13.68 -1.15 5.31
N SER A 80 12.93 -2.19 5.72
CA SER A 80 13.24 -2.96 6.93
C SER A 80 14.40 -3.96 6.77
N TYR A 81 14.64 -4.42 5.54
CA TYR A 81 15.67 -5.41 5.21
C TYR A 81 16.66 -4.90 4.16
N GLU A 82 16.70 -3.59 3.92
CA GLU A 82 17.60 -2.95 2.96
C GLU A 82 19.08 -3.27 3.23
N ASN A 83 19.45 -3.41 4.51
CA ASN A 83 20.81 -3.78 4.90
C ASN A 83 21.20 -5.19 4.42
N GLU A 84 20.26 -6.13 4.32
CA GLU A 84 20.53 -7.47 3.78
C GLU A 84 20.73 -7.45 2.25
N LEU A 85 20.14 -6.46 1.57
CA LEU A 85 20.23 -6.29 0.12
C LEU A 85 21.54 -5.62 -0.32
N ARG A 86 22.16 -4.81 0.55
CA ARG A 86 23.37 -4.06 0.21
C ARG A 86 24.55 -4.98 -0.11
N GLY A 87 25.18 -4.73 -1.26
CA GLY A 87 26.38 -5.47 -1.69
C GLY A 87 26.10 -6.90 -2.19
N LYS A 88 24.83 -7.27 -2.34
CA LYS A 88 24.42 -8.57 -2.87
C LYS A 88 24.41 -8.59 -4.40
N THR A 89 24.67 -9.76 -4.96
CA THR A 89 24.45 -10.01 -6.39
C THR A 89 22.96 -9.93 -6.73
N TRP A 90 22.62 -9.78 -8.01
CA TRP A 90 21.20 -9.73 -8.43
C TRP A 90 20.43 -11.01 -8.05
N GLU A 91 21.07 -12.17 -8.12
CA GLU A 91 20.46 -13.45 -7.75
C GLU A 91 20.15 -13.52 -6.25
N GLU A 92 21.10 -13.14 -5.41
CA GLU A 92 20.90 -13.05 -3.96
C GLU A 92 19.86 -11.99 -3.59
N TYR A 93 19.86 -10.84 -4.27
CA TYR A 93 18.87 -9.79 -4.10
C TYR A 93 17.45 -10.32 -4.36
N CYS A 94 17.27 -11.04 -5.47
CA CYS A 94 15.99 -11.66 -5.81
C CYS A 94 15.58 -12.72 -4.79
N ALA A 95 16.51 -13.54 -4.32
CA ALA A 95 16.24 -14.57 -3.33
C ALA A 95 15.80 -13.97 -1.99
N ILE A 96 16.47 -12.92 -1.52
CA ILE A 96 16.10 -12.21 -0.27
C ILE A 96 14.73 -11.58 -0.42
N ARG A 97 14.46 -10.87 -1.52
CA ARG A 97 13.14 -10.27 -1.76
C ARG A 97 12.03 -11.32 -1.77
N ARG A 98 12.25 -12.45 -2.44
CA ARG A 98 11.30 -13.57 -2.49
C ARG A 98 11.03 -14.15 -1.10
N LYS A 99 12.06 -14.33 -0.27
CA LYS A 99 11.91 -14.79 1.12
C LYS A 99 10.98 -13.88 1.94
N TYR A 100 11.15 -12.57 1.84
CA TYR A 100 10.30 -11.61 2.56
C TYR A 100 8.87 -11.55 1.98
N GLU A 101 8.74 -11.69 0.66
CA GLU A 101 7.44 -11.78 0.00
C GLU A 101 6.65 -13.02 0.42
N GLU A 102 7.30 -14.19 0.47
CA GLU A 102 6.72 -15.44 0.96
C GLU A 102 6.34 -15.34 2.44
N LEU A 103 7.18 -14.70 3.26
CA LEU A 103 6.88 -14.44 4.66
C LEU A 103 5.63 -13.56 4.83
N ALA A 104 5.52 -12.48 4.06
CA ALA A 104 4.35 -11.60 4.09
C ALA A 104 3.08 -12.34 3.62
N GLU A 105 3.18 -13.16 2.58
CA GLU A 105 2.06 -13.96 2.07
C GLU A 105 1.59 -15.00 3.11
N SER A 106 2.53 -15.62 3.85
CA SER A 106 2.20 -16.57 4.92
C SER A 106 1.37 -15.96 6.04
N LYS A 107 1.49 -14.64 6.26
CA LYS A 107 0.77 -13.87 7.29
C LYS A 107 -0.37 -13.01 6.73
N ARG A 108 -0.76 -13.24 5.47
CA ARG A 108 -1.76 -12.44 4.76
C ARG A 108 -3.03 -12.20 5.57
N GLY A 109 -3.59 -13.26 6.17
CA GLY A 109 -4.82 -13.18 6.95
C GLY A 109 -4.68 -12.23 8.15
N ASP A 110 -3.60 -12.36 8.91
CA ASP A 110 -3.33 -11.55 10.10
C ASP A 110 -3.11 -10.08 9.73
N ILE A 111 -2.35 -9.82 8.66
CA ILE A 111 -2.07 -8.47 8.16
C ILE A 111 -3.38 -7.77 7.77
N VAL A 112 -4.23 -8.46 7.00
CA VAL A 112 -5.51 -7.91 6.54
C VAL A 112 -6.47 -7.68 7.71
N ALA A 113 -6.60 -8.65 8.61
CA ALA A 113 -7.44 -8.53 9.80
C ALA A 113 -6.98 -7.34 10.68
N ARG A 114 -5.67 -7.21 10.89
CA ARG A 114 -5.09 -6.12 11.66
C ARG A 114 -5.33 -4.77 11.01
N PHE A 115 -5.17 -4.68 9.69
CA PHE A 115 -5.45 -3.44 8.97
C PHE A 115 -6.92 -3.03 9.08
N LYS A 116 -7.87 -3.96 8.85
CA LYS A 116 -9.31 -3.73 9.02
C LYS A 116 -9.64 -3.22 10.43
N GLN A 117 -9.01 -3.81 11.46
CA GLN A 117 -9.15 -3.37 12.85
C GLN A 117 -8.67 -1.92 13.05
N LEU A 118 -7.47 -1.57 12.56
CA LEU A 118 -6.88 -0.23 12.70
C LEU A 118 -7.72 0.85 12.00
N VAL A 119 -8.34 0.48 10.89
CA VAL A 119 -9.11 1.38 10.03
C VAL A 119 -10.61 1.39 10.36
N LYS A 120 -11.06 0.46 11.19
CA LYS A 120 -12.47 0.26 11.59
C LYS A 120 -13.40 -0.02 10.41
N ILE A 121 -12.92 -0.79 9.43
CA ILE A 121 -13.74 -1.34 8.34
C ILE A 121 -14.13 -2.77 8.72
N LYS A 122 -15.39 -3.12 8.48
CA LYS A 122 -15.93 -4.48 8.67
C LYS A 122 -15.81 -5.27 7.36
#